data_AF-A0A396A9G4-F1
#
_entry.id   AF-A0A396A9G4-F1
#
_cell.length_a   1.000
_cell.length_b   1.000
_cell.length_c   1.000
_cell.angle_alpha   90.00
_cell.angle_beta   90.00
_cell.angle_gamma   90.00
#
_symmetry.space_group_name_H-M   'P 1'
#
loop_
_entity.id
_entity.type
_entity.pdbx_description
1 polymer ?
#
loop_
_entity_poly.entity_id
_entity_poly.type
_entity_poly.pdbx_seq_one_letter_code
_entity_poly.pdbx_strand_id
1 'polypeptide(L)'
;MEDILAAFPDRETFDRYWEENYVPVTYEDVKEAFEDFVTSAGGHIFLSDYEEGGCISKEDFKDNLSQESQFAFQDGLTEVFYDKNPDLYETAFAIFEEAQMSGNQDVNVAVTFHETFNRLYAEFLDRLFEEKGSIWQR
;
A
#
# COMPACT_ATOMS: atom_id res chain seq x y z
N MET A 1 -11.25 -11.13 25.06
CA MET A 1 -10.98 -10.85 23.64
C MET A 1 -12.36 -10.72 23.05
N GLU A 2 -12.77 -9.50 22.72
CA GLU A 2 -14.00 -9.33 21.92
C GLU A 2 -13.76 -10.01 20.58
N ASP A 3 -14.73 -10.81 20.15
CA ASP A 3 -14.66 -11.56 18.91
C ASP A 3 -14.81 -10.54 17.77
N ILE A 4 -13.71 -10.19 17.10
CA ILE A 4 -13.71 -9.11 16.10
C ILE A 4 -14.71 -9.40 14.97
N LEU A 5 -14.92 -10.68 14.67
CA LEU A 5 -15.93 -11.15 13.71
C LEU A 5 -17.37 -11.00 14.23
N ALA A 6 -17.60 -10.90 15.54
CA ALA A 6 -18.92 -10.57 16.08
C ALA A 6 -19.20 -9.06 16.01
N ALA A 7 -18.17 -8.22 16.12
CA ALA A 7 -18.28 -6.77 15.90
C ALA A 7 -18.42 -6.42 14.41
N PHE A 8 -17.73 -7.17 13.54
CA PHE A 8 -17.75 -7.04 12.09
C PHE A 8 -18.20 -8.34 11.42
N PRO A 9 -19.51 -8.67 11.50
CA PRO A 9 -20.05 -9.92 10.97
C PRO A 9 -20.13 -9.96 9.43
N ASP A 10 -20.14 -8.79 8.79
CA ASP A 10 -20.31 -8.64 7.36
C ASP A 10 -19.56 -7.42 6.81
N ARG A 11 -19.36 -7.44 5.49
CA ARG A 11 -18.72 -6.34 4.75
C ARG A 11 -19.45 -5.02 4.93
N GLU A 12 -20.79 -5.01 4.97
CA GLU A 12 -21.55 -3.76 5.12
C GLU A 12 -21.27 -3.07 6.46
N THR A 13 -21.00 -3.83 7.52
CA THR A 13 -20.63 -3.30 8.83
C THR A 13 -19.23 -2.71 8.82
N PHE A 14 -18.27 -3.39 8.20
CA PHE A 14 -16.93 -2.84 8.00
C PHE A 14 -16.94 -1.61 7.10
N ASP A 15 -17.68 -1.63 6.00
CA ASP A 15 -17.77 -0.52 5.03
C ASP A 15 -18.38 0.73 5.68
N ARG A 16 -19.40 0.60 6.53
CA ARG A 16 -19.92 1.73 7.32
C ARG A 16 -18.87 2.28 8.28
N TYR A 17 -18.20 1.42 9.03
CA TYR A 17 -17.13 1.83 9.94
C TYR A 17 -15.99 2.53 9.19
N TRP A 18 -15.64 2.02 8.01
CA TRP A 18 -14.70 2.65 7.10
C TRP A 18 -15.17 4.04 6.69
N GLU A 19 -16.38 4.20 6.17
CA GLU A 19 -16.89 5.52 5.74
C GLU A 19 -16.93 6.55 6.88
N GLU A 20 -17.17 6.12 8.12
CA GLU A 20 -17.23 7.01 9.28
C GLU A 20 -15.86 7.42 9.82
N ASN A 21 -14.85 6.55 9.70
CA ASN A 21 -13.55 6.74 10.35
C ASN A 21 -12.39 6.97 9.37
N TYR A 22 -12.57 6.69 8.08
CA TYR A 22 -11.48 6.71 7.11
C TYR A 22 -11.04 8.14 6.80
N VAL A 23 -9.78 8.41 7.15
CA VAL A 23 -9.04 9.61 6.79
C VAL A 23 -8.25 9.32 5.51
N PRO A 24 -8.52 10.02 4.41
CA PRO A 24 -7.84 9.77 3.15
C PRO A 24 -6.34 10.05 3.26
N VAL A 25 -5.54 9.04 2.91
CA VAL A 25 -4.09 9.18 2.69
C VAL A 25 -3.87 9.75 1.30
N THR A 26 -2.93 10.69 1.18
CA THR A 26 -2.59 11.37 -0.08
C THR A 26 -1.13 11.15 -0.43
N TYR A 27 -0.77 11.38 -1.70
CA TYR A 27 0.61 11.22 -2.14
C TYR A 27 1.58 12.10 -1.35
N GLU A 28 1.17 13.32 -0.99
CA GLU A 28 1.99 14.26 -0.21
C GLU A 28 2.42 13.70 1.15
N ASP A 29 1.61 12.80 1.74
CA ASP A 29 1.93 12.20 3.04
C ASP A 29 3.04 11.15 2.93
N VAL A 30 3.08 10.39 1.82
CA VAL A 30 4.12 9.36 1.56
C VAL A 30 5.28 9.89 0.73
N LYS A 31 5.12 11.08 0.14
CA LYS A 31 6.06 11.68 -0.81
C LYS A 31 7.46 11.75 -0.24
N GLU A 32 7.61 12.28 0.98
CA GLU A 32 8.92 12.43 1.61
C GLU A 32 9.62 11.08 1.75
N ALA A 33 8.94 10.06 2.29
CA ALA A 33 9.49 8.72 2.45
C ALA A 33 9.87 8.08 1.11
N PHE A 34 9.01 8.19 0.10
CA PHE A 34 9.23 7.59 -1.21
C PHE A 34 10.39 8.26 -1.95
N GLU A 35 10.43 9.60 -1.94
CA GLU A 35 11.48 10.36 -2.59
C GLU A 35 12.83 10.21 -1.91
N ASP A 36 12.86 10.18 -0.58
CA ASP A 36 14.08 9.96 0.20
C ASP A 36 14.66 8.59 -0.11
N PHE A 37 13.83 7.55 -0.18
CA PHE A 37 14.25 6.21 -0.59
C PHE A 37 14.83 6.20 -2.01
N VAL A 38 14.13 6.77 -2.99
CA VAL A 38 14.61 6.85 -4.38
C VAL A 38 15.95 7.60 -4.46
N THR A 39 16.09 8.69 -3.72
CA THR A 39 17.29 9.52 -3.71
C THR A 39 18.46 8.80 -3.04
N SER A 40 18.20 8.13 -1.92
CA SER A 40 19.16 7.29 -1.19
C SER A 40 19.63 6.10 -2.02
N ALA A 41 18.72 5.48 -2.79
CA ALA A 41 19.04 4.44 -3.76
C ALA A 41 19.70 4.98 -5.04
N GLY A 42 19.83 6.30 -5.21
CA GLY A 42 20.39 6.92 -6.41
C GLY A 42 19.57 6.67 -7.69
N GLY A 43 18.29 6.33 -7.55
CA GLY A 43 17.41 5.90 -8.63
C GLY A 43 17.40 4.38 -8.87
N HIS A 44 18.23 3.60 -8.17
CA HIS A 44 18.31 2.13 -8.31
C HIS A 44 17.19 1.41 -7.57
N ILE A 45 15.95 1.61 -8.03
CA ILE A 45 14.77 1.02 -7.40
C ILE A 45 14.23 -0.19 -8.15
N PHE A 46 14.75 -0.48 -9.34
CA PHE A 46 14.28 -1.57 -10.19
C PHE A 46 15.17 -2.80 -10.11
N LEU A 47 14.69 -3.90 -10.71
CA LEU A 47 15.50 -5.09 -10.93
C LEU A 47 16.71 -4.76 -11.81
N SER A 48 17.87 -5.33 -11.48
CA SER A 48 19.13 -5.04 -12.18
C SER A 48 19.05 -5.28 -13.68
N ASP A 49 18.43 -6.39 -14.11
CA ASP A 49 18.25 -6.72 -15.53
C ASP A 49 17.39 -5.69 -16.28
N TYR A 50 16.43 -5.07 -15.59
CA TYR A 50 15.54 -4.06 -16.16
C TYR A 50 16.24 -2.70 -16.29
N GLU A 51 17.05 -2.32 -15.30
CA GLU A 51 17.89 -1.12 -15.37
C GLU A 51 18.96 -1.23 -16.46
N GLU A 52 19.60 -2.39 -16.58
CA GLU A 52 20.57 -2.66 -17.65
C GLU A 52 19.95 -2.62 -19.05
N GLY A 53 18.65 -2.93 -19.14
CA GLY A 53 17.87 -2.81 -20.37
C GLY A 53 17.62 -1.37 -20.82
N GLY A 54 17.74 -0.39 -19.92
CA GLY A 54 17.63 1.05 -20.23
C GLY A 54 16.27 1.54 -20.73
N CYS A 55 15.24 0.69 -20.72
CA CYS A 55 13.90 1.00 -21.24
C CYS A 55 12.87 1.00 -20.11
N ILE A 56 13.01 1.94 -19.17
CA ILE A 56 12.08 2.07 -18.05
C ILE A 56 10.81 2.80 -18.52
N SER A 57 9.67 2.11 -18.51
CA SER A 57 8.39 2.67 -18.97
C SER A 57 7.34 2.66 -17.86
N LYS A 58 6.47 3.68 -17.84
CA LYS A 58 5.41 3.84 -16.83
C LYS A 58 4.40 2.67 -16.82
N GLU A 59 4.29 1.92 -17.91
CA GLU A 59 3.34 0.81 -18.00
C GLU A 59 3.82 -0.45 -17.26
N ASP A 60 5.13 -0.67 -17.18
CA ASP A 60 5.73 -1.89 -16.65
C ASP A 60 6.72 -1.66 -15.49
N PHE A 61 7.04 -0.41 -15.13
CA PHE A 61 7.98 -0.12 -14.04
C PHE A 61 7.56 -0.76 -12.70
N LYS A 62 6.24 -0.82 -12.41
CA LYS A 62 5.70 -1.37 -11.15
C LYS A 62 6.01 -2.86 -11.01
N ASP A 63 5.90 -3.61 -12.09
CA ASP A 63 6.23 -5.04 -12.14
C ASP A 63 7.74 -5.31 -12.09
N ASN A 64 8.55 -4.30 -12.44
CA ASN A 64 10.01 -4.37 -12.45
C ASN A 64 10.68 -3.72 -11.24
N LEU A 65 9.92 -3.33 -10.21
CA LEU A 65 10.48 -2.84 -8.95
C LEU A 65 11.26 -3.97 -8.24
N SER A 66 12.40 -3.63 -7.65
CA SER A 66 13.15 -4.57 -6.81
C SER A 66 12.34 -4.93 -5.56
N GLN A 67 12.60 -6.11 -4.99
CA GLN A 67 11.92 -6.52 -3.76
C GLN A 67 12.18 -5.52 -2.62
N GLU A 68 13.39 -4.97 -2.53
CA GLU A 68 13.75 -3.97 -1.53
C GLU A 68 12.90 -2.69 -1.69
N SER A 69 12.74 -2.20 -2.92
CA SER A 69 11.91 -1.04 -3.21
C SER A 69 10.44 -1.28 -2.92
N GLN A 70 9.91 -2.44 -3.31
CA GLN A 70 8.52 -2.81 -3.01
C GLN A 70 8.28 -2.81 -1.51
N PHE A 71 9.18 -3.41 -0.73
CA PHE A 71 9.11 -3.38 0.73
C PHE A 71 9.17 -1.96 1.27
N ALA A 72 10.13 -1.14 0.84
CA ALA A 72 10.28 0.23 1.32
C ALA A 72 9.05 1.10 1.03
N PHE A 73 8.48 1.00 -0.17
CA PHE A 73 7.27 1.76 -0.52
C PHE A 73 6.02 1.26 0.20
N GLN A 74 5.88 -0.06 0.36
CA GLN A 74 4.76 -0.63 1.12
C GLN A 74 4.85 -0.27 2.60
N ASP A 75 6.05 -0.31 3.17
CA ASP A 75 6.31 0.07 4.56
C ASP A 75 5.99 1.55 4.78
N GLY A 76 6.53 2.46 3.95
CA GLY A 76 6.23 3.89 4.05
C GLY A 76 4.74 4.22 3.88
N LEU A 77 4.02 3.53 2.98
CA LEU A 77 2.57 3.68 2.87
C LEU A 77 1.85 3.14 4.11
N THR A 78 2.29 2.00 4.63
CA THR A 78 1.70 1.36 5.82
C THR A 78 1.87 2.25 7.05
N GLU A 79 3.05 2.82 7.25
CA GLU A 79 3.32 3.74 8.36
C GLU A 79 2.41 4.96 8.31
N VAL A 80 2.31 5.63 7.16
CA VAL A 80 1.44 6.80 6.99
C VAL A 80 -0.03 6.43 7.13
N PHE A 81 -0.42 5.27 6.59
CA PHE A 81 -1.78 4.77 6.73
C PHE A 81 -2.11 4.51 8.20
N TYR A 82 -1.21 3.88 8.94
CA TYR A 82 -1.36 3.58 10.36
C TYR A 82 -1.38 4.86 11.20
N ASP A 83 -0.54 5.86 10.90
CA ASP A 83 -0.53 7.14 11.60
C ASP A 83 -1.88 7.88 11.48
N LYS A 84 -2.47 7.87 10.28
CA LYS A 84 -3.75 8.52 10.01
C LYS A 84 -4.97 7.71 10.43
N ASN A 85 -4.89 6.39 10.30
CA ASN A 85 -6.00 5.46 10.45
C ASN A 85 -5.61 4.25 11.33
N PRO A 86 -5.14 4.47 12.57
CA PRO A 86 -4.61 3.38 13.40
C PRO A 86 -5.69 2.35 13.73
N ASP A 87 -6.86 2.81 14.17
CA ASP A 87 -7.97 1.93 14.55
C ASP A 87 -8.51 1.12 13.35
N LEU A 88 -8.61 1.73 12.16
CA LEU A 88 -9.04 1.04 10.95
C LEU A 88 -8.02 -0.01 10.50
N TYR A 89 -6.73 0.31 10.57
CA TYR A 89 -5.67 -0.62 10.23
C TYR A 89 -5.67 -1.83 11.19
N GLU A 90 -5.71 -1.58 12.50
CA GLU A 90 -5.77 -2.64 13.51
C GLU A 90 -7.02 -3.51 13.36
N THR A 91 -8.17 -2.88 13.10
CA THR A 91 -9.43 -3.59 12.86
C THR A 91 -9.34 -4.46 11.62
N ALA A 92 -8.88 -3.93 10.49
CA ALA A 92 -8.71 -4.68 9.25
C ALA A 92 -7.73 -5.85 9.42
N PHE A 93 -6.62 -5.61 10.12
CA PHE A 93 -5.61 -6.63 10.41
C PHE A 93 -6.15 -7.72 11.32
N ALA A 94 -6.89 -7.36 12.38
CA ALA A 94 -7.51 -8.34 13.28
C ALA A 94 -8.55 -9.21 12.56
N ILE A 95 -9.38 -8.62 11.68
CA ILE A 95 -10.32 -9.37 10.84
C ILE A 95 -9.57 -10.34 9.91
N PHE A 96 -8.50 -9.86 9.28
CA PHE A 96 -7.67 -10.69 8.39
C PHE A 96 -7.02 -11.85 9.16
N GLU A 97 -6.42 -11.59 10.32
CA GLU A 97 -5.77 -12.61 11.16
C GLU A 97 -6.78 -13.67 11.63
N GLU A 98 -7.96 -13.26 12.07
CA GLU A 98 -9.03 -14.18 12.48
C GLU A 98 -9.55 -15.00 11.29
N ALA A 99 -9.69 -14.39 10.11
CA ALA A 99 -10.04 -15.11 8.87
C ALA A 99 -8.99 -16.17 8.49
N GLN A 100 -7.70 -15.88 8.68
CA GLN A 100 -6.61 -16.84 8.46
C GLN A 100 -6.63 -17.95 9.52
N MET A 101 -6.81 -17.61 10.80
CA MET A 101 -6.84 -18.58 11.90
C MET A 101 -8.04 -19.53 11.80
N SER A 102 -9.20 -19.03 11.39
CA SER A 102 -10.41 -19.81 11.16
C SER A 102 -10.35 -20.63 9.85
N GLY A 103 -9.39 -20.35 8.97
CA GLY A 103 -9.26 -20.99 7.65
C GLY A 103 -10.40 -20.62 6.69
N ASN A 104 -11.19 -19.60 7.02
CA ASN A 104 -12.35 -19.17 6.25
C ASN A 104 -12.10 -17.79 5.65
N GLN A 105 -11.63 -17.75 4.40
CA GLN A 105 -11.40 -16.46 3.72
C GLN A 105 -12.69 -15.67 3.44
N ASP A 106 -13.85 -16.32 3.52
CA ASP A 106 -15.16 -15.70 3.33
C ASP A 106 -15.50 -14.71 4.47
N VAL A 107 -14.87 -14.86 5.65
CA VAL A 107 -15.04 -13.91 6.77
C VAL A 107 -14.06 -12.73 6.72
N ASN A 108 -13.17 -12.65 5.72
CA ASN A 108 -12.36 -11.45 5.53
C ASN A 108 -13.24 -10.34 4.92
N VAL A 109 -13.95 -9.64 5.80
CA VAL A 109 -14.83 -8.53 5.44
C VAL A 109 -14.07 -7.22 5.19
N ALA A 110 -12.77 -7.16 5.52
CA ALA A 110 -11.90 -5.98 5.36
C ALA A 110 -11.39 -5.80 3.91
N VAL A 111 -12.14 -6.27 2.92
CA VAL A 111 -11.79 -6.17 1.49
C VAL A 111 -11.56 -4.72 1.06
N THR A 112 -12.41 -3.80 1.53
CA THR A 112 -12.35 -2.37 1.21
C THR A 112 -11.02 -1.75 1.64
N PHE A 113 -10.43 -2.21 2.76
CA PHE A 113 -9.09 -1.79 3.17
C PHE A 113 -8.04 -2.23 2.16
N HIS A 114 -8.01 -3.52 1.80
CA HIS A 114 -7.02 -4.04 0.84
C HIS A 114 -7.16 -3.42 -0.56
N GLU A 115 -8.39 -3.23 -1.05
CA GLU A 115 -8.67 -2.57 -2.32
C GLU A 115 -8.18 -1.10 -2.30
N THR A 116 -8.47 -0.37 -1.21
CA THR A 116 -8.03 1.02 -1.08
C THR A 116 -6.52 1.12 -0.95
N PHE A 117 -5.88 0.28 -0.12
CA PHE A 117 -4.44 0.28 0.07
C PHE A 117 -3.71 -0.01 -1.25
N ASN A 118 -4.10 -1.07 -1.97
CA ASN A 118 -3.49 -1.42 -3.26
C ASN A 118 -3.69 -0.33 -4.32
N ARG A 119 -4.88 0.30 -4.34
CA ARG A 119 -5.17 1.42 -5.23
C ARG A 119 -4.26 2.61 -4.94
N LEU A 120 -4.17 3.02 -3.66
CA LEU A 120 -3.30 4.13 -3.24
C LEU A 120 -1.84 3.82 -3.54
N TYR A 121 -1.37 2.62 -3.24
CA TYR A 121 -0.02 2.17 -3.55
C TYR A 121 0.30 2.34 -5.05
N ALA A 122 -0.56 1.83 -5.93
CA ALA A 122 -0.38 1.96 -7.37
C ALA A 122 -0.41 3.43 -7.83
N GLU A 123 -1.36 4.23 -7.34
CA GLU A 123 -1.48 5.66 -7.67
C GLU A 123 -0.24 6.46 -7.20
N PHE A 124 0.28 6.16 -6.01
CA PHE A 124 1.44 6.85 -5.44
C PHE A 124 2.73 6.48 -6.15
N LEU A 125 2.89 5.22 -6.56
CA LEU A 125 3.98 4.81 -7.43
C LEU A 125 3.90 5.51 -8.80
N ASP A 126 2.71 5.62 -9.39
CA ASP A 126 2.53 6.33 -10.66
C ASP A 126 2.90 7.81 -10.52
N ARG A 127 2.54 8.47 -9.41
CA ARG A 127 2.92 9.84 -9.10
C ARG A 127 4.42 10.00 -8.90
N LEU A 128 5.03 9.11 -8.12
CA LEU A 128 6.48 9.08 -7.91
C LEU A 128 7.21 8.94 -9.24
N PHE A 129 6.73 8.06 -10.12
CA PHE A 129 7.30 7.89 -11.45
C PHE A 129 7.14 9.14 -12.33
N GLU A 130 6.04 9.87 -12.22
CA GLU A 130 5.86 11.14 -12.93
C GLU A 130 6.81 12.24 -12.42
N GLU A 131 6.98 12.34 -11.10
CA GLU A 131 7.83 13.37 -10.49
C GLU A 131 9.33 13.06 -10.65
N LYS A 132 9.72 11.80 -10.44
CA LYS A 132 11.11 11.32 -10.55
C LYS A 132 11.44 10.71 -11.91
N GLY A 133 10.50 10.70 -12.85
CA GLY A 133 10.66 10.11 -14.20
C GLY A 133 11.85 10.65 -14.97
N SER A 134 12.26 11.89 -14.69
CA SER A 134 13.49 12.49 -15.26
C SER A 134 14.78 11.73 -14.89
N ILE A 135 14.77 10.94 -13.81
CA ILE A 135 15.89 10.08 -13.40
C ILE A 135 16.00 8.87 -14.33
N TRP A 136 14.86 8.34 -14.79
CA TRP A 136 14.76 7.04 -15.49
C TRP A 136 14.49 7.15 -17.00
N GLN A 137 13.98 8.28 -17.49
CA GLN A 137 13.71 8.53 -18.91
C GLN A 137 14.93 9.09 -19.67
N ARG A 138 16.14 8.57 -19.41
CA ARG A 138 17.39 9.08 -20.00
C ARG A 138 17.71 8.52 -21.38
#